data_AF-A0A7R9LZI4-F1
#
_entry.id   AF-A0A7R9LZI4-F1
#
_cell.length_a   1.000
_cell.length_b   1.000
_cell.length_c   1.000
_cell.angle_alpha   90.00
_cell.angle_beta   90.00
_cell.angle_gamma   90.00
#
_symmetry.space_group_name_H-M   'P 1'
#
loop_
_entity.id
_entity.type
_entity.pdbx_description
1 polymer ?
#
loop_
_entity_poly.entity_id
_entity_poly.type
_entity_poly.pdbx_seq_one_letter_code
_entity_poly.pdbx_strand_id
1 'polypeptide(L)'
;MIDFEKYIMPGVTHWQHPRFHAYFPAGNSYPSILADMLSDGIGCVGFSWAASPACTELEIIMLDWMGKMIGLPKEFLCLSDHKSKGGGVI
;
A
#
# COMPACT_ATOMS: atom_id res chain seq x y z
N MET A 1 3.87 6.01 -26.71
CA MET A 1 5.03 6.34 -25.85
C MET A 1 5.86 7.51 -26.37
N ILE A 2 5.89 7.84 -27.67
CA ILE A 2 6.75 8.91 -28.23
C ILE A 2 6.55 10.26 -27.50
N ASP A 3 5.31 10.68 -27.29
CA ASP A 3 5.04 11.96 -26.62
C ASP A 3 5.47 11.96 -25.14
N PHE A 4 5.33 10.83 -24.45
CA PHE A 4 5.76 10.68 -23.05
C PHE A 4 7.28 10.84 -22.92
N GLU A 5 8.04 10.13 -23.77
CA GLU A 5 9.50 10.22 -23.79
C GLU A 5 9.99 11.60 -24.24
N LYS A 6 9.27 12.26 -25.15
CA LYS A 6 9.69 13.54 -25.72
C LYS A 6 9.35 14.74 -24.83
N TYR A 7 8.17 14.73 -24.20
CA TYR A 7 7.63 15.91 -23.52
C TYR A 7 7.55 15.77 -22.01
N ILE A 8 7.49 14.54 -21.47
CA ILE A 8 7.36 14.32 -20.02
C ILE A 8 8.71 13.97 -19.41
N MET A 9 9.33 12.86 -19.85
CA MET A 9 10.54 12.33 -19.22
C MET A 9 11.72 13.32 -19.09
N PRO A 10 12.01 14.20 -20.07
CA PRO A 10 13.11 15.17 -19.95
C PRO A 10 12.90 16.19 -18.82
N GLY A 11 11.65 16.44 -18.42
CA GLY A 11 11.31 17.33 -17.32
C GLY A 11 11.13 16.62 -15.97
N VAL A 12 11.14 15.29 -15.95
CA VAL A 12 10.98 14.50 -14.71
C VAL A 12 12.28 14.53 -13.91
N THR A 13 12.19 14.98 -12.65
CA THR A 13 13.26 14.73 -11.69
C THR A 13 13.25 13.24 -11.35
N HIS A 14 14.31 12.51 -11.69
CA HIS A 14 14.37 11.06 -11.52
C HIS A 14 14.61 10.65 -10.06
N TRP A 15 13.56 10.66 -9.24
CA TRP A 15 13.59 10.29 -7.81
C TRP A 15 14.13 8.87 -7.55
N GLN A 16 13.95 7.94 -8.49
CA GLN A 16 14.41 6.56 -8.39
C GLN A 16 15.85 6.37 -8.91
N HIS A 17 16.54 7.44 -9.35
CA HIS A 17 17.91 7.32 -9.82
C HIS A 17 18.84 7.03 -8.62
N PRO A 18 19.80 6.08 -8.72
CA PRO A 18 20.67 5.69 -7.60
C PRO A 18 21.60 6.80 -7.07
N ARG A 19 21.67 7.93 -7.78
CA ARG A 19 22.44 9.14 -7.41
C ARG A 19 21.56 10.33 -7.01
N PHE A 20 20.27 10.11 -6.77
CA PHE A 20 19.37 11.13 -6.28
C PHE A 20 19.44 11.19 -4.74
N HIS A 21 19.92 12.31 -4.19
CA HIS A 21 20.16 12.48 -2.75
C HIS A 21 19.46 13.72 -2.16
N ALA A 22 18.47 14.29 -2.87
CA ALA A 22 17.69 15.40 -2.35
C ALA A 22 16.54 14.90 -1.45
N TYR A 23 16.19 15.67 -0.42
CA TYR A 23 15.08 15.39 0.50
C TYR A 23 15.15 13.99 1.15
N PHE A 24 14.00 13.29 1.23
CA PHE A 24 13.88 11.91 1.65
C PHE A 24 13.60 11.00 0.43
N PRO A 25 14.13 9.77 0.40
CA PRO A 25 13.93 8.88 -0.73
C PRO A 25 12.45 8.49 -0.87
N ALA A 26 11.94 8.52 -2.10
CA ALA A 26 10.64 7.97 -2.43
C ALA A 26 10.76 6.45 -2.58
N GLY A 27 10.54 5.69 -1.51
CA GLY A 27 10.68 4.23 -1.52
C GLY A 27 9.69 3.57 -2.48
N ASN A 28 10.20 2.72 -3.37
CA ASN A 28 9.41 1.86 -4.26
C ASN A 28 10.08 0.50 -4.37
N SER A 29 9.28 -0.53 -4.64
CA SER A 29 9.78 -1.90 -4.82
C SER A 29 9.03 -2.58 -5.97
N TYR A 30 9.62 -3.63 -6.53
CA TYR A 30 8.94 -4.42 -7.55
C TYR A 30 7.57 -4.98 -7.07
N PRO A 31 7.46 -5.55 -5.84
CA PRO A 31 6.18 -5.98 -5.31
C PRO A 31 5.15 -4.85 -5.14
N SER A 32 5.56 -3.63 -4.74
CA SER A 32 4.60 -2.52 -4.57
C SER A 32 4.01 -2.08 -5.91
N ILE A 33 4.81 -2.00 -6.97
CA ILE A 33 4.32 -1.65 -8.32
C ILE A 33 3.32 -2.70 -8.83
N LEU A 34 3.60 -3.99 -8.61
CA LEU A 34 2.66 -5.05 -8.99
C LEU A 34 1.35 -4.98 -8.19
N ALA A 35 1.44 -4.67 -6.89
CA ALA A 35 0.26 -4.52 -6.04
C ALA A 35 -0.61 -3.34 -6.48
N ASP A 36 0.01 -2.20 -6.83
CA ASP A 36 -0.70 -1.03 -7.37
C ASP A 36 -1.43 -1.38 -8.68
N MET A 37 -0.72 -2.03 -9.63
CA MET A 37 -1.34 -2.48 -10.88
C MET A 37 -2.50 -3.46 -10.65
N LEU A 38 -2.37 -4.38 -9.69
CA LEU A 38 -3.43 -5.32 -9.33
C LEU A 38 -4.62 -4.60 -8.71
N SER A 39 -4.38 -3.68 -7.77
CA SER A 39 -5.41 -2.88 -7.11
C SER A 39 -6.19 -2.04 -8.14
N ASP A 40 -5.49 -1.36 -9.04
CA ASP A 40 -6.09 -0.59 -10.13
C ASP A 40 -6.88 -1.48 -11.09
N GLY A 41 -6.38 -2.68 -11.38
CA GLY A 41 -7.06 -3.65 -12.23
C GLY A 41 -8.35 -4.22 -11.62
N ILE A 42 -8.37 -4.41 -10.29
CA ILE A 42 -9.58 -4.82 -9.56
C ILE A 42 -10.60 -3.67 -9.54
N GLY A 43 -10.13 -2.43 -9.35
CA GLY A 43 -10.99 -1.25 -9.38
C GLY A 43 -12.09 -1.22 -8.32
N CYS A 44 -11.89 -1.91 -7.17
CA CYS A 44 -12.90 -1.95 -6.11
C CYS A 44 -12.99 -0.63 -5.35
N VAL A 45 -14.17 -0.30 -4.82
CA VAL A 45 -14.38 0.91 -4.02
C VAL A 45 -14.64 0.52 -2.56
N GLY A 46 -13.63 0.68 -1.71
CA GLY A 46 -13.65 0.26 -0.29
C GLY A 46 -14.24 1.28 0.68
N PHE A 47 -15.30 2.02 0.33
CA PHE A 47 -15.87 3.05 1.23
C PHE A 47 -16.62 2.47 2.45
N SER A 48 -16.96 1.18 2.41
CA SER A 48 -17.56 0.45 3.51
C SER A 48 -17.17 -1.03 3.42
N TRP A 49 -17.25 -1.74 4.53
CA TRP A 49 -17.00 -3.18 4.55
C TRP A 49 -17.86 -3.93 3.53
N ALA A 50 -19.15 -3.60 3.43
CA ALA A 50 -20.07 -4.26 2.49
C ALA A 50 -19.71 -4.00 1.01
N ALA A 51 -19.03 -2.90 0.70
CA ALA A 51 -18.65 -2.56 -0.67
C ALA A 51 -17.40 -3.34 -1.15
N SER A 52 -16.48 -3.66 -0.23
CA SER A 52 -15.34 -4.53 -0.51
C SER A 52 -14.79 -5.14 0.79
N PRO A 53 -15.34 -6.28 1.24
CA PRO A 53 -14.96 -6.89 2.51
C PRO A 53 -13.48 -7.26 2.57
N ALA A 54 -12.96 -7.84 1.47
CA ALA A 54 -11.56 -8.24 1.37
C ALA A 54 -10.60 -7.04 1.46
N CYS A 55 -10.97 -5.88 0.91
CA CYS A 55 -10.16 -4.66 1.02
C CYS A 55 -10.06 -4.20 2.49
N THR A 56 -11.20 -4.12 3.18
CA THR A 56 -11.25 -3.68 4.59
C THR A 56 -10.52 -4.66 5.51
N GLU A 57 -10.73 -5.96 5.33
CA GLU A 57 -10.11 -6.98 6.18
C GLU A 57 -8.61 -7.10 5.94
N LEU A 58 -8.15 -6.96 4.69
CA LEU A 58 -6.72 -6.99 4.37
C LEU A 58 -5.99 -5.77 4.95
N GLU A 59 -6.62 -4.60 4.94
CA GLU A 59 -6.06 -3.40 5.58
C GLU A 59 -5.84 -3.61 7.08
N ILE A 60 -6.82 -4.19 7.77
CA ILE A 60 -6.72 -4.53 9.20
C ILE A 60 -5.54 -5.47 9.47
N ILE A 61 -5.39 -6.53 8.66
CA ILE A 61 -4.30 -7.51 8.81
C ILE A 61 -2.94 -6.85 8.56
N MET A 62 -2.81 -6.05 7.50
CA MET A 62 -1.58 -5.36 7.13
C MET A 62 -1.14 -4.35 8.19
N LEU A 63 -2.08 -3.57 8.74
CA LEU A 63 -1.79 -2.62 9.82
C LEU A 63 -1.38 -3.33 11.11
N ASP A 64 -2.01 -4.46 11.42
CA ASP A 64 -1.63 -5.28 12.58
C ASP A 64 -0.21 -5.86 12.42
N TRP A 65 0.15 -6.34 11.22
CA TRP A 65 1.52 -6.76 10.90
C TRP A 65 2.51 -5.61 11.03
N MET A 66 2.19 -4.43 10.52
CA MET A 66 3.04 -3.24 10.63
C MET A 66 3.24 -2.83 12.08
N GLY A 67 2.17 -2.76 12.87
CA GLY A 67 2.23 -2.44 14.30
C GLY A 67 3.11 -3.41 15.07
N LYS A 68 3.02 -4.71 14.77
CA LYS A 68 3.89 -5.74 15.36
C LYS A 68 5.35 -5.55 14.94
N MET A 69 5.64 -5.27 13.67
CA MET A 69 7.00 -5.08 13.17
C MET A 69 7.72 -3.90 13.82
N ILE A 70 7.00 -2.82 14.14
CA ILE A 70 7.57 -1.64 14.80
C ILE A 70 7.44 -1.68 16.34
N GLY A 71 6.90 -2.77 16.89
CA GLY A 71 6.82 -2.99 18.35
C GLY A 71 5.77 -2.15 19.07
N LEU A 72 4.64 -1.84 18.43
CA LEU A 72 3.57 -1.08 19.07
C LEU A 72 2.93 -1.85 20.25
N PRO A 73 2.46 -1.12 21.29
CA PRO A 73 1.64 -1.70 22.35
C PRO A 73 0.38 -2.37 21.80
N LYS A 74 -0.15 -3.37 22.53
CA LYS A 74 -1.30 -4.19 22.09
C LYS A 74 -2.56 -3.37 21.86
N GLU A 75 -2.70 -2.25 22.56
CA GLU A 75 -3.81 -1.30 22.45
C GLU A 75 -3.89 -0.67 21.06
N PHE A 76 -2.79 -0.67 20.29
CA PHE A 76 -2.74 -0.19 18.91
C PHE A 76 -2.84 -1.31 17.86
N LEU A 77 -2.87 -2.58 18.29
CA LEU A 77 -2.94 -3.73 17.38
C LEU A 77 -4.40 -4.12 17.17
N CYS A 78 -4.83 -4.16 15.92
CA CYS A 78 -6.22 -4.43 15.54
C CYS A 78 -6.67 -5.85 15.90
N LEU A 79 -5.75 -6.82 15.99
CA LEU A 79 -6.03 -8.24 16.22
C LEU A 79 -5.46 -8.76 17.55
N SER A 80 -5.21 -7.87 18.51
CA SER A 80 -4.61 -8.20 19.82
C SER A 80 -5.46 -9.15 20.66
N ASP A 81 -6.78 -8.96 20.67
CA ASP A 81 -7.74 -9.89 21.25
C ASP A 81 -8.12 -10.92 20.17
N HIS A 82 -7.49 -12.10 20.19
CA HIS A 82 -7.70 -13.25 19.28
C HIS A 82 -9.15 -13.76 19.14
N LYS A 83 -10.13 -13.04 19.68
CA LYS A 83 -11.56 -13.29 19.55
C LYS A 83 -12.16 -12.66 18.29
N SER A 84 -11.55 -11.59 17.75
CA SER A 84 -12.05 -10.93 16.53
C SER A 84 -11.37 -11.49 15.28
N LYS A 85 -12.16 -11.97 14.32
CA LYS A 85 -11.70 -12.36 12.97
C LYS A 85 -12.13 -11.35 11.90
N GLY A 86 -12.50 -10.12 12.30
CA GLY A 86 -13.14 -9.17 11.39
C GLY A 86 -14.52 -9.65 10.91
N GLY A 87 -14.89 -9.31 9.67
CA GLY A 87 -16.13 -9.75 9.03
C GLY A 87 -16.09 -11.18 8.48
N GLY A 88 -14.93 -11.83 8.53
CA GLY A 88 -14.74 -13.26 8.27
C GLY A 88 -14.77 -13.65 6.79
N VAL A 89 -14.51 -12.70 5.88
CA VAL A 89 -14.40 -12.98 4.44
C VAL A 89 -13.00 -13.47 4.07
N ILE A 90 -11.96 -12.99 4.76
CA ILE A 90 -10.57 -13.45 4.65
C ILE A 90 -9.88 -13.63 6.01
#